data_AF-A0A0Q6SG84-F1
#
_entry.id   AF-A0A0Q6SG84-F1
#
_cell.length_a   1.000
_cell.length_b   1.000
_cell.length_c   1.000
_cell.angle_alpha   90.00
_cell.angle_beta   90.00
_cell.angle_gamma   90.00
#
_symmetry.space_group_name_H-M   'P 1'
#
loop_
_entity.id
_entity.type
_entity.pdbx_description
1 polymer ?
#
loop_
_entity_poly.entity_id
_entity_poly.type
_entity_poly.pdbx_seq_one_letter_code
_entity_poly.pdbx_strand_id
1 'polypeptide(L)'
;MTENILARRPWKKLAFMASLFLCAPAHATPVLVVDADSQQVLYQEDAGVPWYPASTTKLMTAFVVFEALRSGEVSLSTPVTMTRNATKQAFLESGLTFGRTMTLEDALFATITASANDVATALAEAVAPDETAFVRKMNEAAARLGLTGTHFSNPNGLFDKTNYTTARDLAILGMEVDRLFPQYRRFFLASAVTIDGKEIKSNNLLLTRFDGTIGMKTGFLCASGRNFVGLATRNGKRVAVVILGATTERERNERSAQYLTQAFEGGLPANAGLVGNLQNRTDVAPQDMRVRLCTDKSAAYEASRNALYPMGLPGNPSYLRDEIPGQVHAISTKASENPADVPVPVRRPPELQQQTGSAG
;
A
#
# COMPACT_ATOMS: atom_id res chain seq x y z
N MET A 1 54.85 66.76 33.70
CA MET A 1 55.36 66.06 32.50
C MET A 1 55.32 64.57 32.80
N THR A 2 54.81 63.78 31.84
CA THR A 2 54.93 62.30 31.67
C THR A 2 54.37 61.41 32.80
N GLU A 3 53.63 60.32 32.60
CA GLU A 3 53.02 59.66 31.44
C GLU A 3 52.11 58.53 32.01
N ASN A 4 51.20 58.01 31.16
CA ASN A 4 50.28 56.90 31.41
C ASN A 4 50.97 55.58 31.81
N ILE A 5 50.22 54.64 32.43
CA ILE A 5 49.78 53.37 31.80
C ILE A 5 48.93 52.53 32.77
N LEU A 6 47.69 52.30 32.34
CA LEU A 6 46.71 51.33 32.83
C LEU A 6 47.11 49.90 32.42
N ALA A 7 47.21 48.97 33.37
CA ALA A 7 47.27 47.53 33.08
C ALA A 7 45.91 46.87 33.38
N ARG A 8 45.07 46.73 32.34
CA ARG A 8 43.84 45.93 32.39
C ARG A 8 44.16 44.47 32.03
N ARG A 9 43.71 43.55 32.88
CA ARG A 9 43.78 42.09 32.72
C ARG A 9 43.17 41.63 31.37
N PRO A 10 43.76 40.65 30.67
CA PRO A 10 43.16 40.09 29.46
C PRO A 10 42.03 39.12 29.82
N TRP A 11 40.81 39.44 29.40
CA TRP A 11 39.71 38.47 29.33
C TRP A 11 40.00 37.46 28.22
N LYS A 12 40.16 36.19 28.59
CA LYS A 12 40.15 35.06 27.67
C LYS A 12 38.76 34.97 27.05
N LYS A 13 38.62 35.33 25.76
CA LYS A 13 37.42 35.07 24.98
C LYS A 13 37.32 33.56 24.74
N LEU A 14 36.37 32.90 25.42
CA LEU A 14 35.93 31.56 25.05
C LEU A 14 35.13 31.72 23.74
N ALA A 15 35.71 31.31 22.61
CA ALA A 15 34.97 31.22 21.36
C ALA A 15 34.08 29.97 21.44
N PHE A 16 32.78 30.18 21.67
CA PHE A 16 31.77 29.13 21.56
C PHE A 16 31.59 28.83 20.08
N MET A 17 32.24 27.77 19.59
CA MET A 17 32.06 27.30 18.21
C MET A 17 30.71 26.55 18.16
N ALA A 18 29.63 27.29 17.90
CA ALA A 18 28.32 26.71 17.64
C ALA A 18 28.41 25.86 16.38
N SER A 19 28.59 24.55 16.55
CA SER A 19 28.39 23.60 15.46
C SER A 19 26.90 23.61 15.12
N LEU A 20 26.55 24.37 14.10
CA LEU A 20 25.29 24.19 13.38
C LEU A 20 25.32 22.78 12.79
N PHE A 21 24.75 21.82 13.52
CA PHE A 21 24.25 20.61 12.88
C PHE A 21 23.24 21.08 11.84
N LEU A 22 23.66 21.07 10.58
CA LEU A 22 22.74 21.05 9.45
C LEU A 22 21.87 19.81 9.64
N CYS A 23 20.72 19.96 10.29
CA CYS A 23 19.62 19.04 10.11
C CYS A 23 19.32 19.07 8.62
N ALA A 24 19.88 18.11 7.87
CA ALA A 24 19.38 17.82 6.55
C ALA A 24 17.85 17.67 6.69
N PRO A 25 17.06 18.33 5.82
CA PRO A 25 15.62 18.18 5.91
C PRO A 25 15.30 16.69 5.86
N ALA A 26 14.69 16.16 6.92
CA ALA A 26 14.32 14.75 6.99
C ALA A 26 13.52 14.43 5.72
N HIS A 27 14.10 13.57 4.89
CA HIS A 27 13.44 13.19 3.65
C HIS A 27 12.30 12.26 4.01
N ALA A 28 11.11 12.62 3.56
CA ALA A 28 9.90 11.92 3.93
C ALA A 28 9.75 10.66 3.07
N THR A 29 10.42 9.58 3.46
CA THR A 29 10.30 8.32 2.75
C THR A 29 10.37 7.14 3.72
N PRO A 30 9.33 6.93 4.56
CA PRO A 30 9.31 5.80 5.48
C PRO A 30 9.63 4.49 4.78
N VAL A 31 10.52 3.70 5.39
CA VAL A 31 10.92 2.38 4.90
C VAL A 31 10.84 1.37 6.02
N LEU A 32 10.39 0.16 5.68
CA LEU A 32 10.48 -0.98 6.56
C LEU A 32 10.83 -2.24 5.77
N VAL A 33 11.79 -3.01 6.27
CA VAL A 33 12.18 -4.33 5.74
C VAL A 33 12.08 -5.36 6.85
N VAL A 34 11.38 -6.46 6.60
CA VAL A 34 11.07 -7.48 7.62
C VAL A 34 11.31 -8.87 7.04
N ASP A 35 11.92 -9.74 7.83
CA ASP A 35 11.90 -11.17 7.57
C ASP A 35 10.49 -11.70 7.86
N ALA A 36 9.79 -12.18 6.83
CA ALA A 36 8.35 -12.43 6.92
C ALA A 36 8.00 -13.68 7.74
N ASP A 37 8.95 -14.58 7.93
CA ASP A 37 8.77 -15.81 8.71
C ASP A 37 8.97 -15.57 10.20
N SER A 38 10.08 -14.91 10.56
CA SER A 38 10.43 -14.60 11.96
C SER A 38 9.81 -13.31 12.48
N GLN A 39 9.24 -12.49 11.59
CA GLN A 39 8.74 -11.14 11.88
C GLN A 39 9.83 -10.16 12.37
N GLN A 40 11.11 -10.51 12.22
CA GLN A 40 12.24 -9.69 12.63
C GLN A 40 12.42 -8.51 11.67
N VAL A 41 12.54 -7.31 12.23
CA VAL A 41 12.86 -6.09 11.47
C VAL A 41 14.33 -6.13 11.07
N LEU A 42 14.58 -6.07 9.77
CA LEU A 42 15.91 -6.06 9.15
C LEU A 42 16.40 -4.64 8.86
N TYR A 43 15.48 -3.70 8.61
CA TYR A 43 15.78 -2.28 8.44
C TYR A 43 14.52 -1.48 8.69
N GLN A 44 14.65 -0.29 9.30
CA GLN A 44 13.56 0.66 9.38
C GLN A 44 14.05 2.10 9.33
N GLU A 45 13.22 2.96 8.77
CA GLU A 45 13.36 4.40 8.77
C GLU A 45 11.95 4.99 8.87
N ASP A 46 11.66 5.70 9.97
CA ASP A 46 10.35 6.30 10.22
C ASP A 46 9.16 5.33 10.06
N ALA A 47 9.35 4.04 10.35
CA ALA A 47 8.37 3.00 9.99
C ALA A 47 7.00 3.15 10.67
N GLY A 48 6.96 3.84 11.82
CA GLY A 48 5.73 4.16 12.55
C GLY A 48 5.11 5.53 12.20
N VAL A 49 5.71 6.32 11.30
CA VAL A 49 5.17 7.64 10.92
C VAL A 49 3.94 7.46 10.02
N PRO A 50 2.82 8.14 10.31
CA PRO A 50 1.61 8.06 9.51
C PRO A 50 1.80 8.63 8.10
N TRP A 51 1.08 8.05 7.15
CA TRP A 51 1.22 8.33 5.73
C TRP A 51 -0.10 8.09 4.99
N TYR A 52 -0.32 8.79 3.88
CA TYR A 52 -1.46 8.52 3.00
C TYR A 52 -1.21 7.23 2.20
N PRO A 53 -2.06 6.19 2.31
CA PRO A 53 -1.80 4.88 1.70
C PRO A 53 -1.87 4.92 0.17
N ALA A 54 -2.70 5.80 -0.39
CA ALA A 54 -3.12 5.69 -1.79
C ALA A 54 -3.65 4.26 -2.07
N SER A 55 -3.42 3.73 -3.28
CA SER A 55 -3.90 2.40 -3.67
C SER A 55 -3.31 1.21 -2.90
N THR A 56 -2.36 1.38 -1.97
CA THR A 56 -2.01 0.28 -1.05
C THR A 56 -3.18 -0.09 -0.13
N THR A 57 -4.16 0.81 0.05
CA THR A 57 -5.48 0.55 0.66
C THR A 57 -6.14 -0.71 0.12
N LYS A 58 -5.99 -0.98 -1.18
CA LYS A 58 -6.60 -2.14 -1.84
C LYS A 58 -6.08 -3.49 -1.33
N LEU A 59 -4.97 -3.52 -0.59
CA LEU A 59 -4.55 -4.70 0.17
C LEU A 59 -5.55 -5.07 1.27
N MET A 60 -6.07 -4.07 2.00
CA MET A 60 -7.09 -4.31 3.01
C MET A 60 -8.42 -4.69 2.36
N THR A 61 -8.75 -4.07 1.21
CA THR A 61 -9.92 -4.47 0.42
C THR A 61 -9.84 -5.94 0.01
N ALA A 62 -8.69 -6.38 -0.53
CA ALA A 62 -8.48 -7.79 -0.84
C ALA A 62 -8.55 -8.68 0.40
N PHE A 63 -7.94 -8.27 1.52
CA PHE A 63 -7.98 -9.03 2.78
C PHE A 63 -9.43 -9.28 3.24
N VAL A 64 -10.27 -8.26 3.28
CA VAL A 64 -11.69 -8.38 3.66
C VAL A 64 -12.46 -9.27 2.69
N VAL A 65 -12.21 -9.14 1.37
CA VAL A 65 -12.82 -10.01 0.36
C VAL A 65 -12.37 -11.46 0.52
N PHE A 66 -11.11 -11.71 0.86
CA PHE A 66 -10.59 -13.05 1.13
C PHE A 66 -11.19 -13.67 2.39
N GLU A 67 -11.46 -12.88 3.43
CA GLU A 67 -12.22 -13.33 4.60
C GLU A 67 -13.65 -13.74 4.21
N ALA A 68 -14.33 -12.95 3.38
CA ALA A 68 -15.66 -13.27 2.89
C ALA A 68 -15.66 -14.56 2.06
N LEU A 69 -14.69 -14.73 1.16
CA LEU A 69 -14.48 -15.98 0.39
C LEU A 69 -14.23 -17.18 1.31
N ARG A 70 -13.35 -17.05 2.31
CA ARG A 70 -13.03 -18.11 3.27
C ARG A 70 -14.25 -18.53 4.10
N SER A 71 -15.13 -17.58 4.44
CA SER A 71 -16.36 -17.85 5.19
C SER A 71 -17.50 -18.41 4.34
N GLY A 72 -17.38 -18.39 3.01
CA GLY A 72 -18.44 -18.78 2.09
C GLY A 72 -19.55 -17.73 1.91
N GLU A 73 -19.37 -16.49 2.38
CA GLU A 73 -20.30 -15.37 2.14
C GLU A 73 -20.40 -15.05 0.64
N VAL A 74 -19.29 -15.23 -0.09
CA VAL A 74 -19.18 -15.07 -1.54
C VAL A 74 -18.31 -16.18 -2.16
N SER A 75 -18.35 -16.29 -3.47
CA SER A 75 -17.50 -17.19 -4.27
C SER A 75 -16.74 -16.39 -5.33
N LEU A 76 -15.69 -16.98 -5.93
CA LEU A 76 -14.97 -16.35 -7.04
C LEU A 76 -15.87 -16.08 -8.26
N SER A 77 -16.95 -16.85 -8.42
CA SER A 77 -17.97 -16.67 -9.46
C SER A 77 -19.07 -15.66 -9.09
N THR A 78 -19.06 -15.10 -7.88
CA THR A 78 -20.06 -14.09 -7.48
C THR A 78 -20.03 -12.91 -8.46
N PRO A 79 -21.18 -12.47 -9.01
CA PRO A 79 -21.20 -11.36 -9.93
C PRO A 79 -20.87 -10.04 -9.22
N VAL A 80 -19.96 -9.27 -9.79
CA VAL A 80 -19.64 -7.90 -9.37
C VAL A 80 -20.15 -6.96 -10.46
N THR A 81 -21.20 -6.21 -10.13
CA THR A 81 -21.86 -5.27 -11.04
C THR A 81 -21.36 -3.86 -10.77
N MET A 82 -20.93 -3.16 -11.82
CA MET A 82 -20.54 -1.76 -11.75
C MET A 82 -21.74 -0.88 -11.38
N THR A 83 -21.73 -0.33 -10.18
CA THR A 83 -22.78 0.56 -9.66
C THR A 83 -22.57 2.00 -10.09
N ARG A 84 -23.57 2.87 -9.86
CA ARG A 84 -23.40 4.32 -10.08
C ARG A 84 -22.32 4.91 -9.19
N ASN A 85 -22.19 4.42 -7.95
CA ASN A 85 -21.16 4.88 -7.03
C ASN A 85 -19.77 4.48 -7.52
N ALA A 86 -19.60 3.23 -7.96
CA ALA A 86 -18.36 2.74 -8.57
C ALA A 86 -17.97 3.57 -9.80
N THR A 87 -18.91 3.86 -10.70
CA THR A 87 -18.61 4.61 -11.94
C THR A 87 -18.41 6.12 -11.72
N LYS A 88 -18.64 6.63 -10.51
CA LYS A 88 -18.40 8.04 -10.13
C LYS A 88 -17.03 8.29 -9.51
N GLN A 89 -16.27 7.23 -9.22
CA GLN A 89 -14.94 7.35 -8.64
C GLN A 89 -13.99 8.13 -9.58
N ALA A 90 -13.00 8.80 -9.01
CA ALA A 90 -11.95 9.44 -9.82
C ALA A 90 -10.94 8.40 -10.33
N PHE A 91 -10.31 8.68 -11.49
CA PHE A 91 -9.29 7.84 -12.11
C PHE A 91 -9.80 6.40 -12.39
N LEU A 92 -10.80 6.30 -13.27
CA LEU A 92 -11.48 5.06 -13.67
C LEU A 92 -10.59 4.21 -14.61
N GLU A 93 -9.64 3.45 -14.08
CA GLU A 93 -8.71 2.65 -14.89
C GLU A 93 -9.43 1.61 -15.78
N SER A 94 -10.49 0.98 -15.24
CA SER A 94 -11.22 -0.07 -15.96
C SER A 94 -11.98 0.46 -17.18
N GLY A 95 -12.46 1.72 -17.12
CA GLY A 95 -13.30 2.31 -18.16
C GLY A 95 -14.70 1.68 -18.28
N LEU A 96 -15.09 0.82 -17.33
CA LEU A 96 -16.38 0.14 -17.36
C LEU A 96 -17.52 1.10 -17.00
N THR A 97 -18.66 0.88 -17.64
CA THR A 97 -19.87 1.68 -17.45
C THR A 97 -20.84 1.01 -16.49
N PHE A 98 -21.81 1.79 -15.99
CA PHE A 98 -22.87 1.30 -15.11
C PHE A 98 -23.56 0.06 -15.68
N GLY A 99 -23.76 -0.94 -14.82
CA GLY A 99 -24.41 -2.20 -15.17
C GLY A 99 -23.50 -3.22 -15.85
N ARG A 100 -22.25 -2.90 -16.21
CA ARG A 100 -21.29 -3.93 -16.63
C ARG A 100 -21.01 -4.87 -15.45
N THR A 101 -20.92 -6.16 -15.72
CA THR A 101 -20.77 -7.20 -14.70
C THR A 101 -19.58 -8.10 -15.04
N MET A 102 -18.79 -8.44 -14.04
CA MET A 102 -17.68 -9.40 -14.12
C MET A 102 -17.76 -10.39 -12.95
N THR A 103 -16.92 -11.41 -12.94
CA THR A 103 -16.79 -12.30 -11.77
C THR A 103 -16.02 -11.62 -10.64
N LEU A 104 -16.21 -12.05 -9.41
CA LEU A 104 -15.42 -11.57 -8.27
C LEU A 104 -13.92 -11.84 -8.47
N GLU A 105 -13.57 -12.96 -9.12
CA GLU A 105 -12.20 -13.25 -9.55
C GLU A 105 -11.63 -12.17 -10.46
N ASP A 106 -12.35 -11.81 -11.52
CA ASP A 106 -11.94 -10.75 -12.44
C ASP A 106 -11.87 -9.39 -11.73
N ALA A 107 -12.82 -9.12 -10.83
CA ALA A 107 -12.83 -7.90 -10.05
C ALA A 107 -11.60 -7.79 -9.13
N LEU A 108 -11.14 -8.90 -8.55
CA LEU A 108 -9.89 -8.96 -7.79
C LEU A 108 -8.68 -8.70 -8.70
N PHE A 109 -8.61 -9.31 -9.88
CA PHE A 109 -7.53 -9.05 -10.84
C PHE A 109 -7.50 -7.58 -11.27
N ALA A 110 -8.63 -6.98 -11.65
CA ALA A 110 -8.70 -5.56 -12.01
C ALA A 110 -8.36 -4.64 -10.83
N THR A 111 -8.85 -4.95 -9.63
CA THR A 111 -8.58 -4.19 -8.40
C THR A 111 -7.10 -4.19 -8.03
N ILE A 112 -6.43 -5.35 -8.11
CA ILE A 112 -5.04 -5.50 -7.65
C ILE A 112 -4.04 -5.15 -8.74
N THR A 113 -4.25 -5.66 -9.96
CA THR A 113 -3.33 -5.53 -11.08
C THR A 113 -3.43 -4.17 -11.75
N ALA A 114 -4.64 -3.79 -12.20
CA ALA A 114 -4.88 -2.49 -12.83
C ALA A 114 -5.07 -1.37 -11.80
N SER A 115 -5.17 -1.70 -10.50
CA SER A 115 -5.41 -0.72 -9.45
C SER A 115 -6.72 0.06 -9.61
N ALA A 116 -7.71 -0.54 -10.26
CA ALA A 116 -8.96 0.11 -10.67
C ALA A 116 -9.82 0.55 -9.47
N ASN A 117 -10.08 1.85 -9.34
CA ASN A 117 -10.80 2.44 -8.21
C ASN A 117 -12.30 2.12 -8.23
N ASP A 118 -12.89 2.21 -9.41
CA ASP A 118 -14.25 1.84 -9.71
C ASP A 118 -14.54 0.38 -9.36
N VAL A 119 -13.69 -0.53 -9.84
CA VAL A 119 -13.85 -1.95 -9.56
C VAL A 119 -13.67 -2.25 -8.07
N ALA A 120 -12.74 -1.57 -7.38
CA ALA A 120 -12.59 -1.72 -5.93
C ALA A 120 -13.85 -1.30 -5.14
N THR A 121 -14.52 -0.22 -5.57
CA THR A 121 -15.80 0.20 -4.98
C THR A 121 -16.93 -0.80 -5.30
N ALA A 122 -17.05 -1.26 -6.55
CA ALA A 122 -18.05 -2.27 -6.92
C ALA A 122 -17.82 -3.60 -6.18
N LEU A 123 -16.56 -3.99 -6.01
CA LEU A 123 -16.17 -5.19 -5.25
C LEU A 123 -16.55 -5.06 -3.77
N ALA A 124 -16.37 -3.89 -3.17
CA ALA A 124 -16.79 -3.62 -1.80
C ALA A 124 -18.32 -3.74 -1.64
N GLU A 125 -19.08 -3.19 -2.58
CA GLU A 125 -20.55 -3.25 -2.60
C GLU A 125 -21.10 -4.66 -2.93
N ALA A 126 -20.29 -5.53 -3.53
CA ALA A 126 -20.64 -6.94 -3.76
C ALA A 126 -20.44 -7.82 -2.51
N VAL A 127 -19.63 -7.37 -1.55
CA VAL A 127 -19.23 -8.14 -0.34
C VAL A 127 -19.79 -7.53 0.95
N ALA A 128 -20.38 -6.34 0.87
CA ALA A 128 -21.07 -5.69 1.98
C ALA A 128 -22.32 -4.95 1.49
N PRO A 129 -23.30 -4.67 2.38
CA PRO A 129 -24.51 -3.95 2.00
C PRO A 129 -24.30 -2.59 1.33
N ASP A 130 -23.23 -1.89 1.69
CA ASP A 130 -22.81 -0.61 1.14
C ASP A 130 -21.32 -0.37 1.44
N GLU A 131 -20.76 0.68 0.84
CA GLU A 131 -19.35 1.08 1.05
C GLU A 131 -19.05 1.39 2.53
N THR A 132 -20.00 1.96 3.28
CA THR A 132 -19.79 2.29 4.70
C THR A 132 -19.65 1.02 5.54
N ALA A 133 -20.46 0.00 5.27
CA ALA A 133 -20.38 -1.31 5.88
C ALA A 133 -19.07 -2.02 5.53
N PHE A 134 -18.61 -1.90 4.29
CA PHE A 134 -17.31 -2.44 3.89
C PHE A 134 -16.16 -1.74 4.62
N VAL A 135 -16.16 -0.41 4.72
CA VAL A 135 -15.16 0.36 5.45
C VAL A 135 -15.14 0.02 6.95
N ARG A 136 -16.31 -0.28 7.56
CA ARG A 136 -16.33 -0.84 8.91
C ARG A 136 -15.60 -2.17 9.00
N LYS A 137 -15.87 -3.12 8.07
CA LYS A 137 -15.14 -4.41 8.01
C LYS A 137 -13.63 -4.20 7.85
N MET A 138 -13.20 -3.23 7.04
CA MET A 138 -11.78 -2.88 6.86
C MET A 138 -11.13 -2.42 8.18
N ASN A 139 -11.78 -1.54 8.93
CA ASN A 139 -11.24 -1.02 10.19
C ASN A 139 -11.33 -2.06 11.33
N GLU A 140 -12.36 -2.91 11.34
CA GLU A 140 -12.43 -4.07 12.24
C GLU A 140 -11.29 -5.05 11.97
N ALA A 141 -10.98 -5.33 10.70
CA ALA A 141 -9.83 -6.14 10.32
C ALA A 141 -8.50 -5.48 10.73
N ALA A 142 -8.36 -4.17 10.52
CA ALA A 142 -7.18 -3.42 10.97
C ALA A 142 -6.97 -3.55 12.49
N ALA A 143 -8.03 -3.46 13.28
CA ALA A 143 -7.97 -3.66 14.74
C ALA A 143 -7.57 -5.10 15.10
N ARG A 144 -8.17 -6.12 14.46
CA ARG A 144 -7.81 -7.54 14.70
C ARG A 144 -6.35 -7.86 14.38
N LEU A 145 -5.79 -7.18 13.37
CA LEU A 145 -4.40 -7.34 12.94
C LEU A 145 -3.41 -6.47 13.73
N GLY A 146 -3.88 -5.62 14.67
CA GLY A 146 -3.01 -4.74 15.45
C GLY A 146 -2.39 -3.58 14.65
N LEU A 147 -3.09 -3.12 13.60
CA LEU A 147 -2.70 -1.99 12.76
C LEU A 147 -3.03 -0.66 13.45
N THR A 148 -2.33 -0.34 14.53
CA THR A 148 -2.66 0.77 15.45
C THR A 148 -2.44 2.17 14.89
N GLY A 149 -1.78 2.29 13.73
CA GLY A 149 -1.50 3.53 13.02
C GLY A 149 -2.27 3.63 11.70
N THR A 150 -3.36 2.86 11.56
CA THR A 150 -4.12 2.76 10.31
C THR A 150 -5.60 3.05 10.53
N HIS A 151 -6.17 3.84 9.63
CA HIS A 151 -7.61 4.04 9.48
C HIS A 151 -7.95 4.15 8.00
N PHE A 152 -8.94 3.37 7.56
CA PHE A 152 -9.45 3.40 6.20
C PHE A 152 -10.75 4.18 6.13
N SER A 153 -10.90 5.05 5.12
CA SER A 153 -12.16 5.78 4.89
C SER A 153 -12.89 5.38 3.60
N ASN A 154 -12.24 4.60 2.73
CA ASN A 154 -12.78 4.12 1.47
C ASN A 154 -12.02 2.84 1.02
N PRO A 155 -12.57 2.02 0.10
CA PRO A 155 -11.96 0.75 -0.31
C PRO A 155 -10.89 0.89 -1.40
N ASN A 156 -10.74 2.06 -2.01
CA ASN A 156 -9.90 2.24 -3.20
C ASN A 156 -8.60 3.01 -2.93
N GLY A 157 -8.53 3.76 -1.83
CA GLY A 157 -7.37 4.57 -1.47
C GLY A 157 -7.34 5.95 -2.13
N LEU A 158 -8.47 6.44 -2.65
CA LEU A 158 -8.59 7.85 -3.03
C LEU A 158 -8.33 8.76 -1.83
N PHE A 159 -7.86 9.98 -2.12
CA PHE A 159 -7.42 10.90 -1.09
C PHE A 159 -8.55 11.28 -0.14
N ASP A 160 -8.31 11.04 1.14
CA ASP A 160 -9.10 11.52 2.27
C ASP A 160 -8.11 11.75 3.41
N LYS A 161 -8.24 12.89 4.11
CA LYS A 161 -7.37 13.23 5.24
C LYS A 161 -7.44 12.22 6.39
N THR A 162 -8.55 11.48 6.47
CA THR A 162 -8.78 10.44 7.48
C THR A 162 -8.30 9.07 7.02
N ASN A 163 -7.92 8.89 5.75
CA ASN A 163 -7.36 7.64 5.26
C ASN A 163 -5.84 7.64 5.43
N TYR A 164 -5.32 6.93 6.43
CA TYR A 164 -3.89 6.90 6.75
C TYR A 164 -3.43 5.51 7.21
N THR A 165 -2.14 5.26 7.11
CA THR A 165 -1.47 4.03 7.55
C THR A 165 0.00 4.30 7.90
N THR A 166 0.78 3.28 8.25
CA THR A 166 2.22 3.38 8.49
C THR A 166 2.96 2.28 7.71
N ALA A 167 4.29 2.39 7.58
CA ALA A 167 5.07 1.33 6.94
C ALA A 167 5.02 0.02 7.76
N ARG A 168 5.03 0.14 9.09
CA ARG A 168 4.78 -0.96 10.05
C ARG A 168 3.48 -1.70 9.72
N ASP A 169 2.38 -0.97 9.68
CA ASP A 169 1.07 -1.58 9.55
C ASP A 169 0.86 -2.20 8.16
N LEU A 170 1.37 -1.56 7.10
CA LEU A 170 1.33 -2.14 5.76
C LEU A 170 2.21 -3.39 5.63
N ALA A 171 3.35 -3.47 6.33
CA ALA A 171 4.17 -4.67 6.35
C ALA A 171 3.41 -5.82 7.01
N ILE A 172 2.79 -5.57 8.17
CA ILE A 172 1.95 -6.57 8.88
C ILE A 172 0.81 -7.03 7.97
N LEU A 173 0.04 -6.10 7.39
CA LEU A 173 -1.05 -6.42 6.47
C LEU A 173 -0.59 -7.27 5.29
N GLY A 174 0.53 -6.89 4.66
CA GLY A 174 1.11 -7.62 3.55
C GLY A 174 1.52 -9.05 3.89
N MET A 175 2.21 -9.24 5.02
CA MET A 175 2.60 -10.56 5.49
C MET A 175 1.40 -11.42 5.88
N GLU A 176 0.38 -10.84 6.51
CA GLU A 176 -0.84 -11.55 6.91
C GLU A 176 -1.70 -11.95 5.72
N VAL A 177 -1.76 -11.14 4.65
CA VAL A 177 -2.39 -11.53 3.38
C VAL A 177 -1.73 -12.78 2.82
N ASP A 178 -0.39 -12.81 2.70
CA ASP A 178 0.33 -13.97 2.16
C ASP A 178 0.21 -15.21 3.05
N ARG A 179 0.28 -15.02 4.38
CA ARG A 179 0.23 -16.10 5.38
C ARG A 179 -1.14 -16.75 5.47
N LEU A 180 -2.21 -15.95 5.51
CA LEU A 180 -3.58 -16.44 5.70
C LEU A 180 -4.26 -16.88 4.41
N PHE A 181 -3.83 -16.34 3.27
CA PHE A 181 -4.47 -16.57 1.97
C PHE A 181 -3.48 -16.92 0.85
N PRO A 182 -2.55 -17.87 1.05
CA PRO A 182 -1.56 -18.23 0.02
C PRO A 182 -2.20 -18.71 -1.29
N GLN A 183 -3.41 -19.28 -1.24
CA GLN A 183 -4.17 -19.71 -2.42
C GLN A 183 -4.59 -18.57 -3.35
N TYR A 184 -4.59 -17.33 -2.86
CA TYR A 184 -4.97 -16.13 -3.63
C TYR A 184 -3.77 -15.33 -4.13
N ARG A 185 -2.54 -15.86 -3.97
CA ARG A 185 -1.29 -15.21 -4.44
C ARG A 185 -1.33 -14.83 -5.92
N ARG A 186 -2.06 -15.58 -6.76
CA ARG A 186 -2.18 -15.30 -8.21
C ARG A 186 -2.65 -13.88 -8.53
N PHE A 187 -3.50 -13.28 -7.71
CA PHE A 187 -3.98 -11.90 -7.94
C PHE A 187 -2.89 -10.85 -7.84
N PHE A 188 -1.82 -11.15 -7.09
CA PHE A 188 -0.70 -10.25 -6.87
C PHE A 188 0.45 -10.47 -7.86
N LEU A 189 0.42 -11.55 -8.64
CA LEU A 189 1.46 -11.94 -9.58
C LEU A 189 1.19 -11.51 -11.03
N ALA A 190 -0.06 -11.15 -11.35
CA ALA A 190 -0.39 -10.63 -12.67
C ALA A 190 0.33 -9.30 -12.93
N SER A 191 1.09 -9.24 -14.02
CA SER A 191 1.78 -8.03 -14.48
C SER A 191 0.92 -7.17 -15.40
N ALA A 192 -0.18 -7.71 -15.91
CA ALA A 192 -1.20 -6.95 -16.65
C ALA A 192 -2.57 -7.64 -16.59
N VAL A 193 -3.61 -6.88 -16.89
CA VAL A 193 -4.95 -7.41 -17.19
C VAL A 193 -5.42 -6.88 -18.53
N THR A 194 -6.27 -7.63 -19.22
CA THR A 194 -6.96 -7.18 -20.44
C THR A 194 -8.45 -7.11 -20.18
N ILE A 195 -9.01 -5.92 -20.03
CA ILE A 195 -10.44 -5.70 -19.75
C ILE A 195 -11.15 -5.36 -21.05
N ASP A 196 -12.05 -6.22 -21.52
CA ASP A 196 -12.81 -6.03 -22.77
C ASP A 196 -11.90 -5.60 -23.97
N GLY A 197 -10.71 -6.21 -24.06
CA GLY A 197 -9.72 -5.95 -25.11
C GLY A 197 -8.71 -4.83 -24.82
N LYS A 198 -8.88 -4.06 -23.74
CA LYS A 198 -7.93 -3.02 -23.32
C LYS A 198 -6.94 -3.57 -22.30
N GLU A 199 -5.66 -3.61 -22.66
CA GLU A 199 -4.58 -3.99 -21.73
C GLU A 199 -4.25 -2.85 -20.76
N ILE A 200 -4.12 -3.19 -19.48
CA ILE A 200 -3.66 -2.31 -18.41
C ILE A 200 -2.54 -3.03 -17.66
N LYS A 201 -1.35 -2.42 -17.65
CA LYS A 201 -0.17 -2.96 -16.99
C LYS A 201 -0.16 -2.61 -15.51
N SER A 202 0.35 -3.53 -14.70
CA SER A 202 0.63 -3.29 -13.30
C SER A 202 1.75 -2.26 -13.17
N ASN A 203 1.60 -1.35 -12.22
CA ASN A 203 2.66 -0.43 -11.83
C ASN A 203 3.77 -1.11 -11.00
N ASN A 204 3.65 -2.41 -10.68
CA ASN A 204 4.65 -3.17 -9.95
C ASN A 204 5.70 -3.78 -10.91
N LEU A 205 6.79 -3.06 -11.15
CA LEU A 205 7.85 -3.51 -12.05
C LEU A 205 8.61 -4.74 -11.54
N LEU A 206 8.60 -5.00 -10.23
CA LEU A 206 9.31 -6.15 -9.65
C LEU A 206 8.74 -7.48 -10.16
N LEU A 207 7.47 -7.52 -10.57
CA LEU A 207 6.83 -8.72 -11.15
C LEU A 207 7.53 -9.26 -12.39
N THR A 208 8.18 -8.39 -13.16
CA THR A 208 8.88 -8.79 -14.40
C THR A 208 10.38 -8.60 -14.32
N ARG A 209 10.90 -7.98 -13.25
CA ARG A 209 12.30 -7.53 -13.15
C ARG A 209 13.03 -7.90 -11.87
N PHE A 210 12.39 -8.62 -10.95
CA PHE A 210 13.01 -9.06 -9.70
C PHE A 210 12.57 -10.49 -9.36
N ASP A 211 13.49 -11.44 -9.49
CA ASP A 211 13.20 -12.86 -9.28
C ASP A 211 12.82 -13.13 -7.84
N GLY A 212 11.84 -14.02 -7.66
CA GLY A 212 11.25 -14.35 -6.36
C GLY A 212 10.13 -13.42 -5.91
N THR A 213 9.71 -12.43 -6.71
CA THR A 213 8.60 -11.52 -6.34
C THR A 213 7.30 -12.29 -6.13
N ILE A 214 6.64 -12.06 -5.00
CA ILE A 214 5.35 -12.64 -4.59
C ILE A 214 4.19 -11.64 -4.77
N GLY A 215 4.49 -10.34 -4.87
CA GLY A 215 3.48 -9.28 -4.98
C GLY A 215 3.99 -7.93 -4.44
N MET A 216 3.14 -7.01 -4.00
CA MET A 216 1.68 -7.11 -3.94
C MET A 216 0.99 -5.85 -4.45
N LYS A 217 1.31 -4.67 -3.90
CA LYS A 217 0.57 -3.46 -4.26
C LYS A 217 1.40 -2.19 -4.22
N THR A 218 1.18 -1.37 -5.23
CA THR A 218 1.70 -0.01 -5.38
C THR A 218 0.61 1.01 -5.10
N GLY A 219 0.99 2.24 -4.75
CA GLY A 219 0.05 3.35 -4.60
C GLY A 219 0.67 4.67 -5.01
N PHE A 220 -0.13 5.55 -5.63
CA PHE A 220 0.30 6.91 -5.92
C PHE A 220 -0.86 7.89 -5.78
N LEU A 221 -0.58 8.97 -5.06
CA LEU A 221 -1.29 10.24 -5.05
C LEU A 221 -0.23 11.34 -4.98
N CYS A 222 -0.53 12.53 -5.49
CA CYS A 222 0.31 13.70 -5.25
C CYS A 222 0.60 13.91 -3.75
N ALA A 223 -0.39 13.64 -2.89
CA ALA A 223 -0.27 13.78 -1.44
C ALA A 223 0.57 12.69 -0.78
N SER A 224 0.67 11.49 -1.36
CA SER A 224 1.40 10.36 -0.77
C SER A 224 2.78 10.14 -1.36
N GLY A 225 3.07 10.67 -2.56
CA GLY A 225 4.14 10.12 -3.38
C GLY A 225 3.88 8.66 -3.76
N ARG A 226 4.93 7.96 -4.21
CA ARG A 226 4.84 6.59 -4.70
C ARG A 226 5.13 5.61 -3.58
N ASN A 227 4.12 4.83 -3.23
CA ASN A 227 4.13 3.83 -2.19
C ASN A 227 4.29 2.43 -2.79
N PHE A 228 4.86 1.53 -2.00
CA PHE A 228 5.07 0.13 -2.34
C PHE A 228 4.93 -0.76 -1.11
N VAL A 229 4.24 -1.88 -1.26
CA VAL A 229 4.29 -3.03 -0.35
C VAL A 229 4.58 -4.25 -1.21
N GLY A 230 5.73 -4.87 -0.96
CA GLY A 230 6.18 -6.04 -1.70
C GLY A 230 6.65 -7.16 -0.80
N LEU A 231 6.43 -8.39 -1.24
CA LEU A 231 7.03 -9.58 -0.68
C LEU A 231 7.84 -10.27 -1.77
N ALA A 232 8.97 -10.86 -1.40
CA ALA A 232 9.75 -11.74 -2.27
C ALA A 232 10.29 -12.94 -1.49
N THR A 233 10.61 -14.01 -2.21
CA THR A 233 11.20 -15.22 -1.65
C THR A 233 12.41 -15.66 -2.45
N ARG A 234 13.51 -16.02 -1.78
CA ARG A 234 14.69 -16.65 -2.38
C ARG A 234 15.27 -17.66 -1.41
N ASN A 235 15.59 -18.86 -1.89
CA ASN A 235 16.21 -19.92 -1.10
C ASN A 235 15.48 -20.22 0.23
N GLY A 236 14.14 -20.18 0.20
CA GLY A 236 13.29 -20.42 1.37
C GLY A 236 13.16 -19.25 2.34
N LYS A 237 13.92 -18.16 2.17
CA LYS A 237 13.77 -16.92 2.96
C LYS A 237 12.71 -16.03 2.33
N ARG A 238 11.75 -15.56 3.12
CA ARG A 238 10.74 -14.58 2.69
C ARG A 238 11.01 -13.20 3.31
N VAL A 239 10.99 -12.16 2.49
CA VAL A 239 11.24 -10.78 2.92
C VAL A 239 10.09 -9.88 2.47
N ALA A 240 9.58 -9.07 3.39
CA ALA A 240 8.65 -7.98 3.11
C ALA A 240 9.41 -6.65 3.08
N VAL A 241 9.07 -5.79 2.12
CA VAL A 241 9.56 -4.41 2.03
C VAL A 241 8.39 -3.45 1.84
N VAL A 242 8.42 -2.35 2.58
CA VAL A 242 7.50 -1.23 2.44
C VAL A 242 8.31 0.04 2.20
N ILE A 243 7.94 0.78 1.16
CA ILE A 243 8.47 2.12 0.86
C ILE A 243 7.30 3.06 0.69
N LEU A 244 7.27 4.16 1.42
CA LEU A 244 6.23 5.19 1.33
C LEU A 244 6.85 6.50 0.87
N GLY A 245 6.20 7.25 -0.02
CA GLY A 245 6.67 8.60 -0.36
C GLY A 245 7.79 8.72 -1.38
N ALA A 246 8.10 7.67 -2.16
CA ALA A 246 9.12 7.78 -3.20
C ALA A 246 8.71 8.78 -4.28
N THR A 247 9.70 9.45 -4.88
CA THR A 247 9.46 10.58 -5.79
C THR A 247 9.09 10.13 -7.18
N THR A 248 9.76 9.09 -7.70
CA THR A 248 9.52 8.53 -9.04
C THR A 248 9.28 7.02 -8.97
N GLU A 249 8.75 6.43 -10.04
CA GLU A 249 8.56 4.98 -10.09
C GLU A 249 9.89 4.25 -10.10
N ARG A 250 10.88 4.80 -10.82
CA ARG A 250 12.27 4.37 -10.78
C ARG A 250 12.76 4.32 -9.33
N GLU A 251 12.69 5.43 -8.60
CA GLU A 251 13.15 5.50 -7.21
C GLU A 251 12.47 4.42 -6.35
N ARG A 252 11.14 4.31 -6.42
CA ARG A 252 10.35 3.34 -5.67
C ARG A 252 10.76 1.89 -5.98
N ASN A 253 10.87 1.54 -7.26
CA ASN A 253 11.16 0.16 -7.68
C ASN A 253 12.62 -0.22 -7.38
N GLU A 254 13.58 0.66 -7.70
CA GLU A 254 15.01 0.40 -7.50
C GLU A 254 15.35 0.29 -6.01
N ARG A 255 14.79 1.18 -5.17
CA ARG A 255 15.00 1.08 -3.72
C ARG A 255 14.37 -0.19 -3.13
N SER A 256 13.19 -0.59 -3.62
CA SER A 256 12.55 -1.83 -3.17
C SER A 256 13.41 -3.04 -3.51
N ALA A 257 13.89 -3.13 -4.76
CA ALA A 257 14.78 -4.19 -5.21
C ALA A 257 16.14 -4.17 -4.47
N GLN A 258 16.69 -2.99 -4.17
CA GLN A 258 17.91 -2.84 -3.37
C GLN A 258 17.74 -3.44 -1.98
N TYR A 259 16.70 -3.05 -1.24
CA TYR A 259 16.47 -3.57 0.11
C TYR A 259 16.19 -5.07 0.13
N LEU A 260 15.43 -5.58 -0.84
CA LEU A 260 15.22 -7.02 -0.99
C LEU A 260 16.54 -7.75 -1.26
N THR A 261 17.37 -7.24 -2.18
CA THR A 261 18.69 -7.81 -2.50
C THR A 261 19.58 -7.87 -1.26
N GLN A 262 19.73 -6.75 -0.55
CA GLN A 262 20.53 -6.67 0.67
C GLN A 262 20.00 -7.61 1.77
N ALA A 263 18.68 -7.74 1.90
CA ALA A 263 18.08 -8.67 2.86
C ALA A 263 18.40 -10.13 2.53
N PHE A 264 18.38 -10.53 1.25
CA PHE A 264 18.73 -11.88 0.82
C PHE A 264 20.24 -12.16 0.93
N GLU A 265 21.08 -11.15 0.72
CA GLU A 265 22.54 -11.25 0.88
C GLU A 265 22.99 -11.18 2.35
N GLY A 266 22.07 -10.93 3.29
CA GLY A 266 22.39 -10.79 4.72
C GLY A 266 23.09 -9.46 5.07
N GLY A 267 23.02 -8.47 4.19
CA GLY A 267 23.64 -7.15 4.36
C GLY A 267 22.85 -6.17 5.24
N LEU A 268 21.67 -6.54 5.74
CA LEU A 268 20.84 -5.71 6.62
C LEU A 268 20.93 -6.16 8.08
N PRO A 269 21.16 -5.24 9.04
CA PRO A 269 21.29 -5.57 10.46
C PRO A 269 19.94 -5.86 11.10
N ALA A 270 19.76 -7.07 11.64
CA ALA A 270 18.53 -7.49 12.31
C ALA A 270 18.41 -6.99 13.77
N ASN A 271 18.61 -5.70 14.02
CA ASN A 271 18.75 -5.13 15.38
C ASN A 271 17.53 -4.37 15.91
N ALA A 272 16.44 -4.28 15.14
CA ALA A 272 15.26 -3.49 15.51
C ALA A 272 14.12 -4.31 16.16
N GLY A 273 14.37 -5.58 16.50
CA GLY A 273 13.39 -6.46 17.15
C GLY A 273 12.26 -6.92 16.22
N LEU A 274 11.14 -7.33 16.79
CA LEU A 274 9.97 -7.80 16.03
C LEU A 274 9.11 -6.63 15.53
N VAL A 275 8.55 -6.75 14.33
CA VAL A 275 7.68 -5.72 13.72
C VAL A 275 6.50 -5.33 14.60
N GLY A 276 5.91 -6.29 15.33
CA GLY A 276 4.80 -6.06 16.25
C GLY A 276 5.15 -5.09 17.39
N ASN A 277 6.44 -5.00 17.76
CA ASN A 277 6.92 -4.14 18.85
C ASN A 277 7.23 -2.70 18.39
N LEU A 278 7.32 -2.45 17.09
CA LEU A 278 7.49 -1.10 16.57
C LEU A 278 6.29 -0.23 16.97
N GLN A 279 6.56 1.01 17.35
CA GLN A 279 5.53 1.95 17.79
C GLN A 279 5.10 2.86 16.65
N ASN A 280 3.79 3.02 16.46
CA ASN A 280 3.23 4.02 15.56
C ASN A 280 3.24 5.40 16.23
N ARG A 281 3.53 6.45 15.46
CA ARG A 281 3.62 7.85 15.90
C ARG A 281 2.26 8.53 15.74
N THR A 282 1.44 8.52 16.79
CA THR A 282 0.12 9.15 16.79
C THR A 282 0.17 10.66 17.04
N ASP A 283 1.35 11.20 17.33
CA ASP A 283 1.61 12.61 17.65
C ASP A 283 1.89 13.48 16.43
N VAL A 284 2.01 12.89 15.24
CA VAL A 284 2.29 13.60 13.99
C VAL A 284 1.21 13.29 12.96
N ALA A 285 0.95 14.23 12.05
CA ALA A 285 0.02 14.01 10.93
C ALA A 285 0.73 13.41 9.71
N PRO A 286 0.01 12.71 8.81
CA PRO A 286 0.56 12.29 7.53
C PRO A 286 1.15 13.47 6.76
N GLN A 287 2.36 13.28 6.23
CA GLN A 287 2.98 14.31 5.41
C GLN A 287 2.26 14.44 4.06
N ASP A 288 1.96 15.68 3.69
CA ASP A 288 1.40 16.01 2.39
C ASP A 288 2.49 16.32 1.36
N MET A 289 2.65 15.43 0.38
CA MET A 289 3.67 15.54 -0.66
C MET A 289 3.25 16.43 -1.84
N ARG A 290 2.04 17.00 -1.88
CA ARG A 290 1.54 17.74 -3.07
C ARG A 290 2.47 18.88 -3.46
N VAL A 291 2.95 19.65 -2.48
CA VAL A 291 3.88 20.76 -2.72
C VAL A 291 5.18 20.27 -3.37
N ARG A 292 5.63 19.06 -3.05
CA ARG A 292 6.89 18.51 -3.58
C ARG A 292 6.73 17.81 -4.93
N LEU A 293 5.53 17.32 -5.27
CA LEU A 293 5.34 16.42 -6.41
C LEU A 293 4.40 16.94 -7.49
N CYS A 294 3.52 17.89 -7.17
CA CYS A 294 2.50 18.37 -8.10
C CYS A 294 2.42 19.90 -8.14
N THR A 295 3.58 20.57 -8.04
CA THR A 295 3.73 22.02 -8.20
C THR A 295 4.96 22.33 -9.06
N ASP A 296 5.32 23.61 -9.18
CA ASP A 296 6.57 24.08 -9.79
C ASP A 296 7.83 23.55 -9.09
N LYS A 297 7.72 23.01 -7.86
CA LYS A 297 8.86 22.46 -7.11
C LYS A 297 9.25 21.03 -7.50
N SER A 298 8.43 20.35 -8.30
CA SER A 298 8.60 18.92 -8.59
C SER A 298 9.94 18.59 -9.23
N ALA A 299 10.38 19.36 -10.23
CA ALA A 299 11.62 19.08 -10.95
C ALA A 299 12.87 19.20 -10.05
N ALA A 300 12.93 20.23 -9.21
CA ALA A 300 14.04 20.42 -8.27
C ALA A 300 14.04 19.34 -7.18
N TYR A 301 12.86 18.97 -6.68
CA TYR A 301 12.74 17.90 -5.71
C TYR A 301 13.18 16.55 -6.32
N GLU A 302 12.72 16.22 -7.52
CA GLU A 302 13.12 15.02 -8.23
C GLU A 302 14.63 14.98 -8.50
N ALA A 303 15.24 16.08 -8.94
CA ALA A 303 16.69 16.15 -9.14
C ALA A 303 17.46 15.85 -7.84
N SER A 304 17.02 16.41 -6.70
CA SER A 304 17.64 16.12 -5.40
C SER A 304 17.52 14.64 -5.01
N ARG A 305 16.42 13.98 -5.36
CA ARG A 305 16.16 12.57 -5.07
C ARG A 305 16.90 11.65 -6.02
N ASN A 306 17.08 12.04 -7.27
CA ASN A 306 17.91 11.36 -8.24
C ASN A 306 19.39 11.33 -7.81
N ALA A 307 19.89 12.41 -7.20
CA ALA A 307 21.24 12.46 -6.64
C ALA A 307 21.43 11.51 -5.44
N LEU A 308 20.41 11.37 -4.58
CA LEU A 308 20.46 10.45 -3.44
C LEU A 308 20.27 8.99 -3.83
N TYR A 309 19.41 8.72 -4.82
CA TYR A 309 19.06 7.39 -5.27
C TYR A 309 19.27 7.29 -6.79
N PRO A 310 20.53 7.17 -7.25
CA PRO A 310 20.86 7.23 -8.66
C PRO A 310 20.62 5.90 -9.40
N MET A 311 20.30 4.82 -8.67
CA MET A 311 20.09 3.48 -9.22
C MET A 311 19.08 3.48 -10.37
N GLY A 312 19.39 2.79 -11.46
CA GLY A 312 18.55 2.75 -12.67
C GLY A 312 18.57 4.02 -13.53
N LEU A 313 19.32 5.07 -13.18
CA LEU A 313 19.62 6.16 -14.12
C LEU A 313 20.70 5.71 -15.12
N PRO A 314 20.78 6.37 -16.30
CA PRO A 314 21.89 6.14 -17.23
C PRO A 314 23.25 6.21 -16.52
N GLY A 315 24.10 5.22 -16.77
CA GLY A 315 25.43 5.11 -16.17
C GLY A 315 25.47 4.63 -14.71
N ASN A 316 24.32 4.31 -14.09
CA ASN A 316 24.26 3.83 -12.72
C ASN A 316 23.79 2.36 -12.64
N PRO A 317 24.25 1.59 -11.65
CA PRO A 317 23.76 0.23 -11.43
C PRO A 317 22.25 0.19 -11.22
N SER A 318 21.60 -0.87 -11.69
CA SER A 318 20.21 -1.21 -11.37
C SER A 318 20.15 -2.46 -10.50
N TYR A 319 19.14 -2.59 -9.66
CA TYR A 319 18.81 -3.81 -8.92
C TYR A 319 17.69 -4.62 -9.60
N LEU A 320 17.12 -4.10 -10.69
CA LEU A 320 16.03 -4.70 -11.46
C LEU A 320 16.57 -5.35 -12.73
N ARG A 321 17.44 -6.35 -12.57
CA ARG A 321 18.22 -6.95 -13.66
C ARG A 321 17.58 -8.17 -14.29
N ASP A 322 16.61 -8.77 -13.62
CA ASP A 322 16.01 -10.01 -14.06
C ASP A 322 15.04 -9.76 -15.21
N GLU A 323 14.77 -10.80 -16.00
CA GLU A 323 13.74 -10.80 -17.04
C GLU A 323 12.80 -11.97 -16.79
N ILE A 324 11.60 -11.67 -16.31
CA ILE A 324 10.60 -12.66 -15.94
C ILE A 324 9.40 -12.47 -16.87
N PRO A 325 8.91 -13.55 -17.53
CA PRO A 325 7.72 -13.47 -18.35
C PRO A 325 6.53 -12.93 -17.55
N GLY A 326 5.94 -11.86 -18.08
CA GLY A 326 4.74 -11.27 -17.48
C GLY A 326 3.56 -12.23 -17.52
N GLN A 327 2.73 -12.17 -16.48
CA GLN A 327 1.45 -12.87 -16.42
C GLN A 327 0.32 -11.89 -16.77
N VAL A 328 -0.54 -12.27 -17.71
CA VAL A 328 -1.67 -11.46 -18.16
C VAL A 328 -2.97 -12.21 -17.89
N HIS A 329 -3.92 -11.55 -17.21
CA HIS A 329 -5.25 -12.10 -16.97
C HIS A 329 -6.30 -11.40 -17.84
N ALA A 330 -7.06 -12.17 -18.63
CA ALA A 330 -8.11 -11.63 -19.48
C ALA A 330 -9.44 -11.54 -18.71
N ILE A 331 -10.08 -10.37 -18.77
CA ILE A 331 -11.34 -10.06 -18.11
C ILE A 331 -12.37 -9.78 -19.19
N SER A 332 -13.43 -10.57 -19.20
CA SER A 332 -14.59 -10.38 -20.09
C SER A 332 -15.78 -9.95 -19.27
N THR A 333 -16.36 -8.80 -19.60
CA THR A 333 -17.54 -8.29 -18.90
C THR A 333 -18.80 -8.45 -19.74
N LYS A 334 -19.96 -8.51 -19.09
CA LYS A 334 -21.27 -8.59 -19.76
C LYS A 334 -22.19 -7.48 -19.28
N ALA A 335 -23.20 -7.12 -20.08
CA ALA A 335 -24.25 -6.24 -19.61
C ALA A 335 -25.07 -6.97 -18.56
N SER A 336 -25.39 -6.31 -17.44
CA SER A 336 -26.33 -6.84 -16.47
C SER A 336 -27.73 -6.84 -17.08
N GLU A 337 -28.45 -7.94 -16.92
CA GLU A 337 -29.87 -8.05 -17.34
C GLU A 337 -30.79 -7.18 -16.47
N ASN A 338 -30.36 -6.86 -15.25
CA ASN A 338 -31.05 -5.98 -14.30
C ASN A 338 -30.03 -5.12 -13.55
N PRO A 339 -29.61 -3.97 -14.10
CA PRO A 339 -28.76 -3.04 -13.37
C PRO A 339 -29.60 -2.32 -12.30
N ALA A 340 -29.87 -2.99 -11.18
CA ALA A 340 -30.45 -2.36 -10.01
C ALA A 340 -29.36 -1.58 -9.27
N ASP A 341 -29.71 -0.39 -8.75
CA ASP A 341 -28.96 0.18 -7.62
C ASP A 341 -29.05 -0.86 -6.50
N VAL A 342 -27.93 -1.48 -6.13
CA VAL A 342 -27.86 -2.63 -5.23
C VAL A 342 -28.78 -2.38 -4.01
N PRO A 343 -29.90 -3.10 -3.87
CA PRO A 343 -30.71 -3.00 -2.68
C PRO A 343 -29.94 -3.68 -1.54
N VAL A 344 -29.82 -2.96 -0.42
CA VAL A 344 -29.29 -3.45 0.86
C VAL A 344 -29.76 -4.89 1.12
N PRO A 345 -28.87 -5.87 1.34
CA PRO A 345 -29.25 -7.22 1.71
C PRO A 345 -30.10 -7.18 2.99
N VAL A 346 -31.38 -7.52 2.87
CA VAL A 346 -32.27 -7.63 4.02
C VAL A 346 -31.86 -8.88 4.81
N ARG A 347 -31.71 -8.76 6.14
CA ARG A 347 -31.41 -9.91 7.01
C ARG A 347 -32.35 -11.07 6.69
N ARG A 348 -31.79 -12.28 6.56
CA ARG A 348 -32.56 -13.52 6.59
C ARG A 348 -33.46 -13.47 7.84
N PRO A 349 -34.79 -13.63 7.73
CA PRO A 349 -35.66 -13.71 8.89
C PRO A 349 -35.16 -14.83 9.82
N PRO A 350 -35.22 -14.66 11.15
CA PRO A 350 -35.03 -15.79 12.06
C PRO A 350 -35.99 -16.90 11.64
N GLU A 351 -35.48 -18.12 11.47
CA GLU A 351 -36.33 -19.29 11.29
C GLU A 351 -37.39 -19.26 12.39
N LEU A 352 -38.66 -19.21 11.98
CA LEU A 352 -39.79 -19.46 12.85
C LEU A 352 -39.54 -20.84 13.48
N GLN A 353 -39.11 -20.84 14.74
CA GLN A 353 -39.19 -22.03 15.57
C GLN A 353 -40.63 -22.50 15.49
N GLN A 354 -40.76 -23.68 14.90
CA GLN A 354 -42.02 -24.34 14.65
C GLN A 354 -42.85 -24.35 15.93
N GLN A 355 -44.10 -23.92 15.78
CA GLN A 355 -45.18 -24.30 16.66
C GLN A 355 -45.26 -25.83 16.67
N THR A 356 -44.69 -26.45 17.71
CA THR A 356 -45.04 -27.79 18.14
C THR A 356 -45.26 -27.74 19.65
N GLY A 357 -46.53 -27.80 20.06
CA GLY A 357 -46.93 -27.75 21.47
C GLY A 357 -48.43 -27.66 21.64
N SER A 358 -49.16 -28.59 21.03
CA SER A 358 -50.58 -28.85 21.24
C SER A 358 -50.89 -29.20 22.70
N ALA A 359 -52.05 -28.72 23.16
CA ALA A 359 -53.01 -29.35 24.07
C ALA A 359 -52.54 -30.48 25.01
N GLY A 360 -52.70 -30.24 26.31
CA GLY A 360 -52.60 -31.21 27.40
C GLY A 360 -52.71 -30.53 28.74
#